data_AF-A0A2K9PXC1-F1
#
_entry.id   AF-A0A2K9PXC1-F1
#
_cell.length_a   1.000
_cell.length_b   1.000
_cell.length_c   1.000
_cell.angle_alpha   90.00
_cell.angle_beta   90.00
_cell.angle_gamma   90.00
#
_symmetry.space_group_name_H-M   'P 1'
#
loop_
_entity.id
_entity.type
_entity.pdbx_description
1 polymer ?
#
loop_
_entity_poly.entity_id
_entity_poly.type
_entity_poly.pdbx_seq_one_letter_code
_entity_poly.pdbx_strand_id
1 'polypeptide(L)'
;MEKGGYLEVEAENFHKKSNNGTKREWYVRSNNDNIPFSGDTIENHSATASKNAYIEALPDTRVTHDDELIAGENFFPVSGTGGIVSYKVKINTPGIYYVWALAYSTGTEDNGLHVGVNGEWPERGARMQWCEGKDRWTWSSAQRVPENHCGVPKAITLNFEKAGDYVISFSMREDGFEFDKWILVKDKEFIPE
;
A
#
# COMPACT_ATOMS: atom_id res chain seq x y z
N MET A 1 9.31 15.41 -3.99
CA MET A 1 8.83 16.53 -3.13
C MET A 1 7.46 16.96 -3.64
N GLU A 2 6.58 17.34 -2.73
CA GLU A 2 5.22 17.79 -3.06
C GLU A 2 5.24 19.14 -3.78
N LYS A 3 4.35 19.31 -4.77
CA LYS A 3 4.16 20.55 -5.53
C LYS A 3 2.67 20.88 -5.63
N GLY A 4 2.26 22.05 -5.13
CA GLY A 4 0.90 22.57 -5.35
C GLY A 4 -0.23 21.74 -4.72
N GLY A 5 0.04 20.98 -3.68
CA GLY A 5 -0.86 20.04 -3.05
C GLY A 5 -0.87 18.64 -3.68
N TYR A 6 0.14 18.29 -4.49
CA TYR A 6 0.24 17.02 -5.19
C TYR A 6 1.63 16.38 -5.07
N LEU A 7 1.67 15.07 -4.85
CA LEU A 7 2.88 14.24 -4.88
C LEU A 7 2.50 12.85 -5.38
N GLU A 8 3.26 12.31 -6.34
CA GLU A 8 3.18 10.92 -6.79
C GLU A 8 4.54 10.25 -6.64
N VAL A 9 4.55 8.99 -6.22
CA VAL A 9 5.76 8.22 -5.90
C VAL A 9 5.57 6.75 -6.31
N GLU A 10 6.53 6.19 -7.03
CA GLU A 10 6.59 4.73 -7.28
C GLU A 10 6.94 4.00 -5.99
N ALA A 11 6.28 2.87 -5.74
CA ALA A 11 6.42 2.12 -4.51
C ALA A 11 7.81 1.50 -4.37
N GLU A 12 8.47 1.10 -5.46
CA GLU A 12 9.84 0.58 -5.41
C GLU A 12 10.90 1.64 -5.03
N ASN A 13 10.55 2.93 -5.02
CA ASN A 13 11.44 4.02 -4.62
C ASN A 13 11.44 4.31 -3.09
N PHE A 14 11.16 3.29 -2.27
CA PHE A 14 11.25 3.42 -0.82
C PHE A 14 12.70 3.71 -0.38
N HIS A 15 12.86 4.53 0.66
CA HIS A 15 14.17 4.80 1.27
C HIS A 15 14.60 3.66 2.20
N LYS A 16 13.63 3.03 2.87
CA LYS A 16 13.87 1.97 3.86
C LYS A 16 12.71 0.98 3.82
N LYS A 17 13.04 -0.30 3.99
CA LYS A 17 12.07 -1.36 4.34
C LYS A 17 12.43 -2.03 5.66
N SER A 18 11.48 -2.73 6.25
CA SER A 18 11.63 -3.53 7.47
C SER A 18 10.60 -4.66 7.45
N ASN A 19 11.00 -5.88 7.79
CA ASN A 19 10.04 -6.98 8.03
C ASN A 19 9.27 -6.80 9.35
N ASN A 20 9.63 -5.83 10.18
CA ASN A 20 9.01 -5.51 11.46
C ASN A 20 8.95 -6.71 12.43
N GLY A 21 9.94 -7.60 12.38
CA GLY A 21 9.97 -8.82 13.19
C GLY A 21 9.00 -9.92 12.71
N THR A 22 8.32 -9.72 11.59
CA THR A 22 7.47 -10.73 10.96
C THR A 22 8.29 -11.64 10.05
N LYS A 23 7.66 -12.72 9.57
CA LYS A 23 8.22 -13.59 8.54
C LYS A 23 8.05 -13.02 7.12
N ARG A 24 7.34 -11.90 6.96
CA ARG A 24 7.00 -11.28 5.66
C ARG A 24 7.78 -9.99 5.46
N GLU A 25 8.16 -9.71 4.23
CA GLU A 25 8.83 -8.47 3.86
C GLU A 25 8.37 -8.00 2.47
N TRP A 26 8.62 -6.72 2.17
CA TRP A 26 8.42 -6.17 0.83
C TRP A 26 9.59 -6.54 -0.09
N TYR A 27 9.27 -7.10 -1.25
CA TYR A 27 10.23 -7.42 -2.31
C TYR A 27 9.95 -6.57 -3.54
N VAL A 28 10.99 -6.04 -4.17
CA VAL A 28 10.84 -5.37 -5.46
C VAL A 28 10.69 -6.44 -6.53
N ARG A 29 9.61 -6.36 -7.30
CA ARG A 29 9.31 -7.23 -8.45
C ARG A 29 9.59 -6.43 -9.71
N SER A 30 10.24 -7.05 -10.70
CA SER A 30 10.59 -6.41 -11.99
C SER A 30 10.69 -7.45 -13.10
N ASN A 31 10.95 -7.02 -14.34
CA ASN A 31 11.17 -7.95 -15.46
C ASN A 31 12.36 -8.91 -15.26
N ASN A 32 13.34 -8.55 -14.41
CA ASN A 32 14.50 -9.38 -14.07
C ASN A 32 14.34 -9.99 -12.67
N ASP A 33 13.12 -10.36 -12.32
CA ASP A 33 12.72 -10.82 -11.00
C ASP A 33 13.63 -11.93 -10.45
N ASN A 34 13.97 -11.82 -9.18
CA ASN A 34 14.74 -12.84 -8.48
C ASN A 34 14.33 -12.84 -7.00
N ILE A 35 13.14 -13.36 -6.75
CA ILE A 35 12.63 -13.59 -5.40
C ILE A 35 13.00 -15.01 -4.93
N PRO A 36 13.27 -15.23 -3.63
CA PRO A 36 13.66 -16.54 -3.10
C PRO A 36 12.48 -17.51 -2.95
N PHE A 37 11.33 -17.19 -3.54
CA PHE A 37 10.11 -17.97 -3.50
C PHE A 37 9.87 -18.51 -4.90
N SER A 38 9.88 -19.84 -5.04
CA SER A 38 9.60 -20.53 -6.28
C SER A 38 8.31 -21.35 -6.11
N GLY A 39 7.35 -21.14 -7.00
CA GLY A 39 6.08 -21.85 -7.01
C GLY A 39 5.18 -21.33 -8.13
N ASP A 40 4.33 -22.20 -8.67
CA ASP A 40 3.44 -21.91 -9.81
C ASP A 40 2.36 -20.85 -9.50
N THR A 41 2.26 -20.39 -8.24
CA THR A 41 1.22 -19.45 -7.78
C THR A 41 1.69 -18.00 -7.66
N ILE A 42 3.01 -17.73 -7.71
CA ILE A 42 3.53 -16.36 -7.58
C ILE A 42 3.73 -15.79 -8.97
N GLU A 43 2.69 -15.14 -9.48
CA GLU A 43 2.74 -14.42 -10.75
C GLU A 43 3.60 -13.14 -10.61
N ASN A 44 4.01 -12.60 -11.75
CA ASN A 44 4.76 -11.36 -11.81
C ASN A 44 4.03 -10.39 -12.74
N HIS A 45 3.47 -9.33 -12.18
CA HIS A 45 2.70 -8.32 -12.91
C HIS A 45 3.53 -7.10 -13.33
N SER A 46 4.86 -7.18 -13.25
CA SER A 46 5.71 -6.03 -13.47
C SER A 46 5.61 -5.49 -14.88
N ALA A 47 5.40 -6.33 -15.91
CA ALA A 47 5.27 -5.88 -17.29
C ALA A 47 4.13 -4.88 -17.54
N THR A 48 3.11 -4.83 -16.67
CA THR A 48 1.98 -3.90 -16.75
C THR A 48 2.00 -2.82 -15.66
N ALA A 49 2.91 -2.92 -14.70
CA ALA A 49 3.11 -1.93 -13.64
C ALA A 49 3.77 -0.66 -14.17
N SER A 50 3.62 0.44 -13.44
CA SER A 50 4.39 1.66 -13.70
C SER A 50 5.89 1.34 -13.74
N LYS A 51 6.60 1.92 -14.72
CA LYS A 51 8.05 1.70 -14.95
C LYS A 51 8.51 0.24 -15.03
N ASN A 52 7.60 -0.69 -15.24
CA ASN A 52 7.83 -2.12 -15.21
C ASN A 52 8.35 -2.66 -13.86
N ALA A 53 7.92 -2.09 -12.74
CA ALA A 53 8.30 -2.53 -11.40
C ALA A 53 7.19 -2.24 -10.39
N TYR A 54 7.16 -3.01 -9.30
CA TYR A 54 6.28 -2.79 -8.16
C TYR A 54 6.91 -3.45 -6.91
N ILE A 55 6.26 -3.38 -5.76
CA ILE A 55 6.65 -4.13 -4.57
C ILE A 55 5.55 -5.07 -4.10
N GLU A 56 5.95 -6.20 -3.53
CA GLU A 56 5.04 -7.25 -3.09
C GLU A 56 5.37 -7.74 -1.69
N ALA A 57 4.33 -8.00 -0.89
CA ALA A 57 4.44 -8.53 0.45
C ALA A 57 4.61 -10.06 0.43
N LEU A 58 5.83 -10.57 0.60
CA LEU A 58 6.13 -12.00 0.47
C LEU A 58 6.74 -12.62 1.74
N PRO A 59 6.64 -13.94 1.95
CA PRO A 59 5.91 -14.91 1.13
C PRO A 59 4.40 -14.71 1.22
N ASP A 60 3.71 -14.85 0.09
CA ASP A 60 2.25 -14.98 0.05
C ASP A 60 1.87 -16.39 0.48
N THR A 61 1.03 -16.48 1.50
CA THR A 61 0.52 -17.74 2.03
C THR A 61 -1.00 -17.77 2.10
N ARG A 62 -1.66 -16.75 1.55
CA ARG A 62 -3.11 -16.62 1.54
C ARG A 62 -3.62 -16.06 0.21
N VAL A 63 -3.20 -16.73 -0.86
CA VAL A 63 -3.52 -16.41 -2.26
C VAL A 63 -5.04 -16.37 -2.50
N THR A 64 -5.79 -17.25 -1.85
CA THR A 64 -7.24 -17.42 -2.06
C THR A 64 -8.01 -17.44 -0.75
N HIS A 65 -9.34 -17.33 -0.87
CA HIS A 65 -10.22 -17.39 0.31
C HIS A 65 -10.19 -18.75 1.03
N ASP A 66 -9.81 -19.83 0.33
CA ASP A 66 -9.72 -21.18 0.89
C ASP A 66 -8.46 -21.36 1.76
N ASP A 67 -7.48 -20.46 1.64
CA ASP A 67 -6.26 -20.47 2.43
C ASP A 67 -6.50 -19.92 3.85
N GLU A 68 -5.84 -20.52 4.84
CA GLU A 68 -6.05 -20.20 6.24
C GLU A 68 -5.65 -18.76 6.58
N LEU A 69 -6.55 -18.01 7.21
CA LEU A 69 -6.25 -16.67 7.74
C LEU A 69 -5.59 -16.78 9.12
N ILE A 70 -4.33 -16.36 9.20
CA ILE A 70 -3.50 -16.42 10.41
C ILE A 70 -3.08 -14.98 10.79
N ALA A 71 -3.76 -14.45 11.81
CA ALA A 71 -3.46 -13.11 12.33
C ALA A 71 -2.04 -13.01 12.89
N GLY A 72 -1.31 -11.96 12.50
CA GLY A 72 0.08 -11.72 12.85
C GLY A 72 1.09 -12.50 11.98
N GLU A 73 0.62 -13.30 11.04
CA GLU A 73 1.47 -14.04 10.11
C GLU A 73 1.19 -13.66 8.64
N ASN A 74 0.00 -13.93 8.12
CA ASN A 74 -0.42 -13.52 6.76
C ASN A 74 -1.45 -12.38 6.78
N PHE A 75 -1.94 -12.03 7.97
CA PHE A 75 -2.93 -10.98 8.15
C PHE A 75 -2.58 -10.06 9.34
N PHE A 76 -2.42 -8.77 9.08
CA PHE A 76 -2.00 -7.73 10.02
C PHE A 76 -3.10 -6.65 10.18
N PRO A 77 -4.14 -6.91 10.99
CA PRO A 77 -5.27 -5.97 11.13
C PRO A 77 -4.91 -4.67 11.85
N VAL A 78 -3.82 -4.66 12.62
CA VAL A 78 -3.33 -3.49 13.35
C VAL A 78 -2.25 -2.81 12.51
N SER A 79 -2.44 -1.53 12.19
CA SER A 79 -1.49 -0.73 11.41
C SER A 79 -0.08 -0.76 12.01
N GLY A 80 0.93 -0.89 11.16
CA GLY A 80 2.32 -0.88 11.58
C GLY A 80 2.83 -2.16 12.22
N THR A 81 2.04 -3.24 12.23
CA THR A 81 2.47 -4.56 12.75
C THR A 81 3.03 -5.48 11.67
N GLY A 82 2.56 -5.37 10.43
CA GLY A 82 3.14 -6.05 9.26
C GLY A 82 4.49 -5.47 8.81
N GLY A 83 5.06 -6.04 7.75
CA GLY A 83 6.25 -5.46 7.10
C GLY A 83 5.98 -4.04 6.56
N ILE A 84 6.99 -3.19 6.61
CA ILE A 84 6.91 -1.74 6.38
C ILE A 84 7.84 -1.30 5.25
N VAL A 85 7.38 -0.40 4.40
CA VAL A 85 8.21 0.45 3.52
C VAL A 85 8.02 1.92 3.88
N SER A 86 9.09 2.71 3.78
CA SER A 86 9.12 4.11 4.21
C SER A 86 9.79 5.01 3.18
N TYR A 87 9.20 6.19 2.99
CA TYR A 87 9.57 7.18 1.99
C TYR A 87 9.84 8.52 2.65
N LYS A 88 11.00 9.12 2.36
CA LYS A 88 11.30 10.49 2.78
C LYS A 88 10.68 11.45 1.78
N VAL A 89 9.82 12.33 2.27
CA VAL A 89 9.14 13.32 1.42
C VAL A 89 9.25 14.70 2.04
N LYS A 90 9.22 15.72 1.19
CA LYS A 90 9.10 17.12 1.60
C LYS A 90 7.71 17.62 1.25
N ILE A 91 6.97 18.05 2.26
CA ILE A 91 5.66 18.69 2.14
C ILE A 91 5.87 20.20 2.20
N ASN A 92 5.51 20.89 1.13
CA ASN A 92 5.65 22.35 1.01
C ASN A 92 4.33 23.07 1.35
N THR A 93 3.20 22.41 1.13
CA THR A 93 1.85 22.95 1.36
C THR A 93 1.18 22.22 2.52
N PRO A 94 1.07 22.82 3.73
CA PRO A 94 0.39 22.19 4.87
C PRO A 94 -1.09 21.90 4.60
N GLY A 95 -1.66 20.94 5.33
CA GLY A 95 -3.08 20.60 5.32
C GLY A 95 -3.34 19.10 5.26
N ILE A 96 -4.62 18.76 5.04
CA ILE A 96 -5.08 17.39 4.85
C ILE A 96 -4.84 16.97 3.40
N TYR A 97 -4.26 15.79 3.23
CA TYR A 97 -4.10 15.12 1.94
C TYR A 97 -4.85 13.80 1.96
N TYR A 98 -5.51 13.51 0.85
CA TYR A 98 -6.02 12.18 0.54
C TYR A 98 -4.85 11.32 0.05
N VAL A 99 -4.79 10.09 0.54
CA VAL A 99 -3.81 9.11 0.09
C VAL A 99 -4.49 8.16 -0.88
N TRP A 100 -3.92 8.05 -2.07
CA TRP A 100 -4.28 7.01 -3.03
C TRP A 100 -3.13 6.04 -3.16
N ALA A 101 -3.43 4.76 -3.35
CA ALA A 101 -2.46 3.75 -3.73
C ALA A 101 -2.97 2.97 -4.94
N LEU A 102 -2.06 2.57 -5.80
CA LEU A 102 -2.26 1.75 -6.98
C LEU A 102 -1.80 0.34 -6.64
N ALA A 103 -2.72 -0.62 -6.71
CA ALA A 103 -2.46 -2.01 -6.33
C ALA A 103 -3.01 -2.97 -7.38
N TYR A 104 -2.44 -4.16 -7.42
CA TYR A 104 -2.94 -5.29 -8.21
C TYR A 104 -3.49 -6.35 -7.24
N SER A 105 -4.61 -6.95 -7.60
CA SER A 105 -5.14 -8.11 -6.89
C SER A 105 -5.93 -8.97 -7.87
N THR A 106 -5.80 -10.29 -7.78
CA THR A 106 -6.49 -11.26 -8.63
C THR A 106 -7.83 -11.70 -8.01
N GLY A 107 -7.88 -11.81 -6.68
CA GLY A 107 -9.03 -12.33 -5.94
C GLY A 107 -9.55 -11.41 -4.83
N THR A 108 -10.30 -12.01 -3.90
CA THR A 108 -10.84 -11.31 -2.71
C THR A 108 -9.82 -11.09 -1.61
N GLU A 109 -8.60 -11.61 -1.77
CA GLU A 109 -7.49 -11.46 -0.83
C GLU A 109 -6.45 -10.45 -1.34
N ASP A 110 -5.36 -10.29 -0.59
CA ASP A 110 -4.18 -9.49 -0.94
C ASP A 110 -4.48 -8.04 -1.34
N ASN A 111 -5.46 -7.45 -0.67
CA ASN A 111 -6.08 -6.20 -1.11
C ASN A 111 -6.27 -5.19 0.02
N GLY A 112 -5.40 -5.27 1.02
CA GLY A 112 -5.38 -4.40 2.19
C GLY A 112 -4.01 -3.78 2.46
N LEU A 113 -4.02 -2.48 2.78
CA LEU A 113 -2.82 -1.73 3.16
C LEU A 113 -3.13 -0.74 4.29
N HIS A 114 -2.11 -0.35 5.06
CA HIS A 114 -2.19 0.79 5.98
C HIS A 114 -1.13 1.84 5.63
N VAL A 115 -1.41 3.10 5.93
CA VAL A 115 -0.49 4.23 5.78
C VAL A 115 -0.31 4.99 7.10
N GLY A 116 0.90 5.46 7.34
CA GLY A 116 1.31 6.21 8.52
C GLY A 116 2.32 7.31 8.18
N VAL A 117 2.59 8.17 9.16
CA VAL A 117 3.51 9.30 9.03
C VAL A 117 4.36 9.47 10.29
N ASN A 118 5.66 9.64 10.12
CA ASN A 118 6.64 9.82 11.20
C ASN A 118 6.59 8.75 12.29
N GLY A 119 6.26 7.50 11.91
CA GLY A 119 6.14 6.37 12.83
C GLY A 119 4.76 6.25 13.49
N GLU A 120 3.88 7.22 13.29
CA GLU A 120 2.50 7.21 13.78
C GLU A 120 1.54 6.63 12.75
N TRP A 121 0.52 5.91 13.22
CA TRP A 121 -0.48 5.25 12.39
C TRP A 121 -1.87 5.82 12.70
N PRO A 122 -2.30 6.91 12.04
CA PRO A 122 -3.59 7.52 12.32
C PRO A 122 -4.74 6.58 11.93
N GLU A 123 -5.88 6.72 12.60
CA GLU A 123 -7.09 5.94 12.28
C GLU A 123 -7.47 6.06 10.80
N ARG A 124 -7.43 7.29 10.27
CA ARG A 124 -7.68 7.59 8.85
C ARG A 124 -6.59 7.07 7.89
N GLY A 125 -5.52 6.47 8.39
CA GLY A 125 -4.51 5.77 7.61
C GLY A 125 -4.71 4.25 7.58
N ALA A 126 -5.62 3.71 8.38
CA ALA A 126 -5.78 2.27 8.53
C ALA A 126 -6.78 1.67 7.53
N ARG A 127 -6.55 0.40 7.16
CA ARG A 127 -7.49 -0.46 6.42
C ARG A 127 -7.91 0.11 5.07
N MET A 128 -6.94 0.59 4.29
CA MET A 128 -7.17 0.88 2.88
C MET A 128 -7.53 -0.43 2.15
N GLN A 129 -8.50 -0.38 1.24
CA GLN A 129 -9.15 -1.57 0.69
C GLN A 129 -9.38 -1.48 -0.83
N TRP A 130 -9.22 -2.62 -1.52
CA TRP A 130 -9.53 -2.79 -2.96
C TRP A 130 -10.52 -3.94 -3.19
N CYS A 131 -11.82 -3.64 -3.31
CA CYS A 131 -12.83 -4.62 -3.74
C CYS A 131 -12.96 -4.73 -5.26
N GLU A 132 -12.79 -3.62 -5.96
CA GLU A 132 -12.96 -3.52 -7.41
C GLU A 132 -11.62 -3.62 -8.13
N GLY A 133 -11.68 -3.78 -9.46
CA GLY A 133 -10.49 -3.67 -10.31
C GLY A 133 -9.54 -4.87 -10.22
N LYS A 134 -10.10 -6.07 -10.11
CA LYS A 134 -9.34 -7.32 -10.18
C LYS A 134 -8.66 -7.51 -11.54
N ASP A 135 -7.53 -8.20 -11.52
CA ASP A 135 -6.67 -8.50 -12.68
C ASP A 135 -6.16 -7.25 -13.41
N ARG A 136 -6.00 -6.14 -12.69
CA ARG A 136 -5.43 -4.89 -13.19
C ARG A 136 -4.96 -3.98 -12.06
N TRP A 137 -4.01 -3.10 -12.38
CA TRP A 137 -3.59 -2.02 -11.50
C TRP A 137 -4.75 -1.05 -11.27
N THR A 138 -5.18 -0.92 -10.01
CA THR A 138 -6.36 -0.14 -9.62
C THR A 138 -6.04 0.82 -8.48
N TRP A 139 -6.42 2.09 -8.65
CA TRP A 139 -6.31 3.09 -7.59
C TRP A 139 -7.41 2.93 -6.54
N SER A 140 -7.05 3.04 -5.26
CA SER A 140 -8.02 3.17 -4.18
C SER A 140 -7.57 4.17 -3.11
N SER A 141 -8.58 4.76 -2.47
CA SER A 141 -8.48 5.55 -1.24
C SER A 141 -9.63 5.17 -0.28
N ALA A 142 -10.19 3.97 -0.46
CA ALA A 142 -11.34 3.51 0.32
C ALA A 142 -10.90 2.96 1.68
N GLN A 143 -11.55 3.39 2.75
CA GLN A 143 -11.28 2.89 4.10
C GLN A 143 -12.33 1.87 4.53
N ARG A 144 -11.93 0.61 4.75
CA ARG A 144 -12.81 -0.42 5.29
C ARG A 144 -13.34 -0.03 6.68
N VAL A 145 -14.65 -0.19 6.86
CA VAL A 145 -15.38 0.03 8.12
C VAL A 145 -16.26 -1.18 8.43
N PRO A 146 -16.70 -1.39 9.68
CA PRO A 146 -17.49 -2.57 10.05
C PRO A 146 -18.75 -2.77 9.19
N GLU A 147 -19.41 -1.67 8.83
CA GLU A 147 -20.67 -1.69 8.07
C GLU A 147 -20.46 -1.82 6.55
N ASN A 148 -19.23 -1.62 6.06
CA ASN A 148 -18.90 -1.69 4.64
C ASN A 148 -17.48 -2.25 4.44
N HIS A 149 -17.42 -3.52 4.03
CA HIS A 149 -16.18 -4.25 3.82
C HIS A 149 -15.34 -3.70 2.65
N CYS A 150 -15.97 -3.05 1.66
CA CYS A 150 -15.29 -2.37 0.55
C CYS A 150 -14.85 -0.95 0.88
N GLY A 151 -15.31 -0.45 2.01
CA GLY A 151 -14.87 0.81 2.59
C GLY A 151 -15.54 2.05 2.04
N VAL A 152 -15.36 3.14 2.78
CA VAL A 152 -15.83 4.47 2.43
C VAL A 152 -14.83 5.08 1.44
N PRO A 153 -15.25 5.43 0.22
CA PRO A 153 -14.35 6.01 -0.78
C PRO A 153 -13.73 7.34 -0.30
N LYS A 154 -12.50 7.62 -0.73
CA LYS A 154 -11.78 8.87 -0.43
C LYS A 154 -11.71 9.19 1.08
N ALA A 155 -11.54 8.15 1.90
CA ALA A 155 -11.54 8.28 3.35
C ALA A 155 -10.14 8.16 3.97
N ILE A 156 -9.15 7.71 3.19
CA ILE A 156 -7.77 7.61 3.67
C ILE A 156 -7.09 8.97 3.58
N THR A 157 -6.66 9.51 4.73
CA THR A 157 -6.05 10.84 4.81
C THR A 157 -4.88 10.91 5.76
N LEU A 158 -3.92 11.78 5.45
CA LEU A 158 -2.86 12.25 6.36
C LEU A 158 -2.98 13.77 6.54
N ASN A 159 -2.72 14.26 7.75
CA ASN A 159 -2.72 15.69 8.05
C ASN A 159 -1.30 16.18 8.32
N PHE A 160 -0.87 17.21 7.61
CA PHE A 160 0.43 17.86 7.79
C PHE A 160 0.22 19.28 8.28
N GLU A 161 0.40 19.52 9.59
CA GLU A 161 0.15 20.85 10.19
C GLU A 161 1.15 21.92 9.73
N LYS A 162 2.34 21.51 9.28
CA LYS A 162 3.44 22.40 8.90
C LYS A 162 4.10 21.90 7.62
N ALA A 163 4.80 22.80 6.94
CA ALA A 163 5.69 22.42 5.86
C ALA A 163 6.96 21.83 6.47
N GLY A 164 7.55 20.83 5.82
CA GLY A 164 8.75 20.17 6.33
C GLY A 164 9.02 18.83 5.68
N ASP A 165 10.04 18.17 6.21
CA ASP A 165 10.41 16.80 5.85
C ASP A 165 9.62 15.82 6.72
N TYR A 166 9.06 14.80 6.07
CA TYR A 166 8.24 13.76 6.66
C TYR A 166 8.71 12.39 6.20
N VAL A 167 8.45 11.37 7.01
CA VAL A 167 8.59 9.97 6.61
C VAL A 167 7.20 9.37 6.51
N ILE A 168 6.76 9.07 5.30
CA ILE A 168 5.51 8.35 5.07
C ILE A 168 5.84 6.87 5.01
N SER A 169 5.06 6.07 5.71
CA SER A 169 5.25 4.63 5.78
C SER A 169 3.98 3.91 5.37
N PHE A 170 4.13 2.80 4.67
CA PHE A 170 3.05 1.87 4.40
C PHE A 170 3.37 0.54 5.07
N SER A 171 2.36 -0.08 5.69
CA SER A 171 2.48 -1.42 6.26
C SER A 171 1.46 -2.34 5.61
N MET A 172 1.91 -3.54 5.26
CA MET A 172 1.03 -4.58 4.72
C MET A 172 -0.07 -4.90 5.72
N ARG A 173 -1.32 -5.01 5.25
CA ARG A 173 -2.42 -5.60 6.03
C ARG A 173 -2.57 -7.08 5.71
N GLU A 174 -2.25 -7.48 4.49
CA GLU A 174 -2.27 -8.85 4.00
C GLU A 174 -0.90 -9.12 3.35
N ASP A 175 -0.39 -10.35 3.43
CA ASP A 175 0.66 -10.78 2.50
C ASP A 175 0.09 -10.87 1.07
N GLY A 176 0.93 -11.18 0.08
CA GLY A 176 0.57 -11.14 -1.33
C GLY A 176 0.33 -9.72 -1.91
N PHE A 177 0.09 -8.70 -1.07
CA PHE A 177 -0.29 -7.37 -1.53
C PHE A 177 0.72 -6.78 -2.53
N GLU A 178 0.26 -6.46 -3.73
CA GLU A 178 1.05 -5.85 -4.79
C GLU A 178 0.83 -4.35 -4.86
N PHE A 179 1.90 -3.57 -4.74
CA PHE A 179 1.87 -2.11 -4.60
C PHE A 179 2.76 -1.44 -5.65
N ASP A 180 2.17 -0.64 -6.54
CA ASP A 180 2.87 0.01 -7.66
C ASP A 180 3.18 1.48 -7.38
N LYS A 181 2.16 2.28 -7.02
CA LYS A 181 2.32 3.72 -6.82
C LYS A 181 1.46 4.25 -5.70
N TRP A 182 1.84 5.41 -5.15
CA TRP A 182 0.97 6.18 -4.26
C TRP A 182 1.01 7.66 -4.53
N ILE A 183 -0.10 8.32 -4.18
CA ILE A 183 -0.32 9.76 -4.35
C ILE A 183 -0.72 10.37 -3.01
N LEU A 184 -0.21 11.57 -2.75
CA LEU A 184 -0.84 12.54 -1.85
C LEU A 184 -1.47 13.63 -2.69
N VAL A 185 -2.74 13.93 -2.43
CA VAL A 185 -3.44 15.03 -3.10
C VAL A 185 -4.32 15.80 -2.13
N LYS A 186 -4.28 17.14 -2.18
CA LYS A 186 -5.17 17.99 -1.37
C LYS A 186 -6.58 18.11 -1.93
N ASP A 187 -6.72 18.05 -3.25
CA ASP A 187 -8.01 18.13 -3.91
C ASP A 187 -8.84 16.87 -3.61
N LYS A 188 -9.96 17.07 -2.92
CA LYS A 188 -10.91 16.00 -2.56
C LYS A 188 -11.69 15.45 -3.75
N GLU A 189 -11.75 16.20 -4.85
CA GLU A 189 -12.41 15.78 -6.08
C GLU A 189 -11.46 15.10 -7.06
N PHE A 190 -10.15 15.07 -6.75
CA PHE A 190 -9.18 14.32 -7.55
C PHE A 190 -9.52 12.83 -7.56
N ILE A 191 -9.52 12.27 -8.77
CA ILE A 191 -9.59 10.84 -9.03
C ILE A 191 -8.43 10.55 -9.99
N PRO A 192 -7.45 9.72 -9.59
CA PRO A 192 -6.35 9.35 -10.48
C PRO A 192 -6.85 8.48 -11.63
N GLU A 193 -6.21 8.63 -12.79
CA GLU A 193 -6.41 7.79 -13.98
C GLU A 193 -5.44 6.60 -14.02
#